data_AF-A0A4W5L6T7-F1
#
_entry.id   AF-A0A4W5L6T7-F1
#
_cell.length_a   1.000
_cell.length_b   1.000
_cell.length_c   1.000
_cell.angle_alpha   90.00
_cell.angle_beta   90.00
_cell.angle_gamma   90.00
#
_symmetry.space_group_name_H-M   'P 1'
#
loop_
_entity.id
_entity.type
_entity.pdbx_description
1 polymer ?
#
loop_
_entity_poly.entity_id
_entity_poly.type
_entity_poly.pdbx_seq_one_letter_code
_entity_poly.pdbx_strand_id
1 'polypeptide(L)'
;QCVQVDNRVQSLSERYDGPQPSDLCDLLEGEQFFAGFERGLDVSADRPDCAEGRLSFVFYSRLKNLKEVYVCPTQKQEGPIRGQVSFYRGEVPSDIPQEVARKRKGHDSQWLATLPLRLPVREQSMLSQRHPSLACSQFCLCCTDVGS
;
A
#
# COMPACT_ATOMS: atom_id res chain seq x y z
N GLN A 1 6.50 -3.65 21.39
CA GLN A 1 5.20 -3.14 21.89
C GLN A 1 4.40 -2.69 20.66
N CYS A 2 3.68 -3.61 20.02
CA CYS A 2 3.01 -3.39 18.71
C CYS A 2 1.47 -3.36 18.82
N VAL A 3 0.95 -3.46 20.05
CA VAL A 3 -0.46 -3.77 20.36
C VAL A 3 -1.45 -2.73 19.82
N GLN A 4 -1.04 -1.46 19.72
CA GLN A 4 -1.93 -0.37 19.29
C GLN A 4 -2.16 -0.36 17.77
N VAL A 5 -1.18 -0.87 17.02
CA VAL A 5 -1.21 -0.91 15.56
C VAL A 5 -2.03 -2.10 15.07
N ASP A 6 -1.91 -3.27 15.71
CA ASP A 6 -2.76 -4.44 15.42
C ASP A 6 -4.25 -4.17 15.66
N ASN A 7 -4.59 -3.50 16.76
CA ASN A 7 -5.98 -3.08 17.03
C ASN A 7 -6.53 -2.13 15.95
N ARG A 8 -5.69 -1.22 15.43
CA ARG A 8 -6.10 -0.32 14.34
C ARG A 8 -6.29 -1.07 13.04
N VAL A 9 -5.36 -1.96 12.67
CA VAL A 9 -5.49 -2.82 11.47
C VAL A 9 -6.79 -3.62 11.54
N GLN A 10 -7.09 -4.23 12.68
CA GLN A 10 -8.32 -5.00 12.89
C GLN A 10 -9.57 -4.11 12.74
N SER A 11 -9.61 -2.95 13.41
CA SER A 11 -10.74 -2.01 13.34
C SER A 11 -10.98 -1.41 11.95
N LEU A 12 -9.94 -1.36 11.12
CA LEU A 12 -10.01 -0.84 9.75
C LEU A 12 -10.35 -1.93 8.76
N SER A 13 -9.91 -3.18 8.99
CA SER A 13 -10.22 -4.33 8.14
C SER A 13 -11.72 -4.62 8.03
N GLU A 14 -12.50 -4.26 9.05
CA GLU A 14 -13.98 -4.32 9.01
C GLU A 14 -14.60 -3.26 8.09
N ARG A 15 -13.84 -2.24 7.68
CA ARG A 15 -14.32 -1.07 6.93
C ARG A 15 -13.92 -1.09 5.46
N TYR A 16 -13.24 -2.12 4.99
CA TYR A 16 -12.87 -2.24 3.58
C TYR A 16 -12.67 -3.71 3.19
N ASP A 17 -12.72 -4.01 1.89
CA ASP A 17 -12.45 -5.35 1.38
C ASP A 17 -11.13 -5.34 0.58
N GLY A 18 -10.15 -6.14 1.04
CA GLY A 18 -8.78 -6.18 0.54
C GLY A 18 -7.83 -5.12 1.15
N PRO A 19 -6.57 -5.01 0.71
CA PRO A 19 -5.95 -5.86 -0.29
C PRO A 19 -5.75 -7.27 0.27
N GLN A 20 -6.02 -8.28 -0.56
CA GLN A 20 -5.73 -9.67 -0.22
C GLN A 20 -4.22 -9.88 -0.11
N PRO A 21 -3.72 -10.85 0.67
CA PRO A 21 -2.30 -11.18 0.68
C PRO A 21 -1.78 -11.45 -0.73
N SER A 22 -0.59 -10.94 -1.06
CA SER A 22 0.08 -11.29 -2.30
C SER A 22 0.65 -12.71 -2.24
N ASP A 23 1.03 -13.23 -3.41
CA ASP A 23 2.00 -14.32 -3.47
C ASP A 23 3.34 -13.88 -2.84
N LEU A 24 4.20 -14.86 -2.54
CA LEU A 24 5.53 -14.59 -2.01
C LEU A 24 6.37 -13.80 -3.02
N CYS A 25 6.97 -12.71 -2.55
CA CYS A 25 7.86 -11.88 -3.33
C CYS A 25 9.25 -11.83 -2.69
N ASP A 26 10.30 -11.94 -3.51
CA ASP A 26 11.67 -11.81 -3.03
C ASP A 26 12.04 -10.35 -2.79
N LEU A 27 12.18 -9.93 -1.54
CA LEU A 27 12.67 -8.60 -1.13
C LEU A 27 13.95 -8.74 -0.29
N LEU A 28 14.88 -7.79 -0.44
CA LEU A 28 16.10 -7.75 0.36
C LEU A 28 15.91 -6.90 1.62
N GLU A 29 16.66 -7.23 2.67
CA GLU A 29 16.78 -6.39 3.87
C GLU A 29 17.21 -4.96 3.47
N GLY A 30 16.48 -3.97 3.96
CA GLY A 30 16.69 -2.55 3.63
C GLY A 30 16.26 -2.14 2.23
N GLU A 31 15.64 -3.03 1.44
CA GLU A 31 15.19 -2.70 0.08
C GLU A 31 14.02 -1.73 0.11
N GLN A 32 14.14 -0.65 -0.67
CA GLN A 32 13.04 0.26 -0.91
C GLN A 32 12.10 -0.31 -1.97
N PHE A 33 10.79 -0.21 -1.73
CA PHE A 33 9.74 -0.51 -2.70
C PHE A 33 8.61 0.52 -2.57
N PHE A 34 7.70 0.54 -3.54
CA PHE A 34 6.69 1.57 -3.70
C PHE A 34 5.32 0.93 -3.87
N ALA A 35 4.28 1.56 -3.33
CA ALA A 35 2.89 1.21 -3.58
C ALA A 35 2.19 2.34 -4.34
N GLY A 36 1.67 2.05 -5.52
CA GLY A 36 0.82 2.95 -6.30
C GLY A 36 -0.64 2.53 -6.22
N PHE A 37 -1.54 3.50 -6.02
CA PHE A 37 -2.98 3.28 -6.07
C PHE A 37 -3.50 3.59 -7.47
N GLU A 38 -4.37 2.74 -8.00
CA GLU A 38 -4.85 2.81 -9.37
C GLU A 38 -6.35 2.55 -9.48
N ARG A 39 -6.89 2.75 -10.69
CA ARG A 39 -8.28 2.45 -11.07
C ARG A 39 -9.32 3.17 -10.20
N GLY A 40 -9.17 4.49 -10.10
CA GLY A 40 -10.12 5.34 -9.38
C GLY A 40 -9.75 5.63 -7.93
N LEU A 41 -8.57 5.17 -7.51
CA LEU A 41 -7.99 5.41 -6.20
C LEU A 41 -6.71 6.25 -6.34
N ASP A 42 -6.52 7.17 -5.41
CA ASP A 42 -5.28 7.94 -5.28
C ASP A 42 -4.89 8.05 -3.81
N VAL A 43 -3.61 8.19 -3.52
CA VAL A 43 -3.12 8.40 -2.16
C VAL A 43 -3.23 9.88 -1.79
N SER A 44 -3.58 10.17 -0.54
CA SER A 44 -3.47 11.52 0.00
C SER A 44 -2.00 11.97 0.01
N ALA A 45 -1.71 13.00 -0.80
CA ALA A 45 -0.36 13.48 -1.08
C ALA A 45 0.30 14.27 0.08
N ASP A 46 -0.41 14.53 1.19
CA ASP A 46 0.07 15.34 2.31
C ASP A 46 1.04 14.57 3.24
N ARG A 47 1.98 13.81 2.68
CA ARG A 47 2.92 12.99 3.45
C ARG A 47 4.33 12.98 2.87
N PRO A 48 5.39 13.01 3.71
CA PRO A 48 6.77 13.03 3.26
C PRO A 48 7.22 11.72 2.59
N ASP A 49 6.48 10.64 2.81
CA ASP A 49 6.73 9.30 2.32
C ASP A 49 5.87 8.95 1.09
N CYS A 50 5.27 9.97 0.47
CA CYS A 50 4.49 9.92 -0.75
C CYS A 50 5.15 10.80 -1.82
N ALA A 51 5.61 10.20 -2.91
CA ALA A 51 6.21 10.90 -4.04
C ALA A 51 5.51 10.46 -5.32
N GLU A 52 5.07 11.42 -6.15
CA GLU A 52 4.41 11.15 -7.43
C GLU A 52 3.21 10.17 -7.32
N GLY A 53 2.40 10.29 -6.27
CA GLY A 53 1.25 9.40 -6.03
C GLY A 53 1.61 7.98 -5.59
N ARG A 54 2.88 7.74 -5.23
CA ARG A 54 3.39 6.44 -4.77
C ARG A 54 3.94 6.54 -3.36
N LEU A 55 3.59 5.58 -2.52
CA LEU A 55 4.07 5.47 -1.16
C LEU A 55 5.35 4.65 -1.10
N SER A 56 6.41 5.19 -0.54
CA SER A 56 7.67 4.46 -0.35
C SER A 56 7.67 3.59 0.92
N PHE A 57 8.26 2.41 0.84
CA PHE A 57 8.43 1.46 1.93
C PHE A 57 9.88 1.03 1.97
N VAL A 58 10.34 0.64 3.15
CA VAL A 58 11.62 -0.05 3.31
C VAL A 58 11.32 -1.38 3.97
N PHE A 59 11.79 -2.47 3.38
CA PHE A 59 11.60 -3.80 3.94
C PHE A 59 12.66 -4.12 4.98
N TYR A 60 12.22 -4.53 6.17
CA TYR A 60 13.07 -5.10 7.21
C TYR A 60 12.55 -6.49 7.57
N SER A 61 13.40 -7.51 7.45
CA SER A 61 13.09 -8.88 7.85
C SER A 61 12.82 -8.94 9.35
N ARG A 62 11.98 -9.90 9.76
CA ARG A 62 11.58 -10.11 11.17
C ARG A 62 10.89 -8.91 11.84
N LEU A 63 10.63 -7.84 11.09
CA LEU A 63 9.79 -6.72 11.51
C LEU A 63 8.50 -6.73 10.71
N LYS A 64 7.43 -6.24 11.35
CA LYS A 64 6.17 -5.99 10.67
C LYS A 64 6.30 -4.67 9.92
N ASN A 65 6.54 -4.73 8.60
CA ASN A 65 6.63 -3.53 7.76
C ASN A 65 5.22 -3.05 7.44
N LEU A 66 4.63 -2.31 8.39
CA LEU A 66 3.29 -1.77 8.26
C LEU A 66 3.33 -0.28 7.96
N LYS A 67 2.52 0.14 6.98
CA LYS A 67 2.27 1.54 6.71
C LYS A 67 0.78 1.80 6.69
N GLU A 68 0.36 2.72 7.54
CA GLU A 68 -0.97 3.29 7.45
C GLU A 68 -1.01 4.30 6.31
N VAL A 69 -2.06 4.30 5.50
CA VAL A 69 -2.19 5.12 4.29
C VAL A 69 -3.62 5.66 4.19
N TYR A 70 -3.78 6.82 3.57
CA TYR A 70 -5.08 7.41 3.30
C TYR A 70 -5.29 7.43 1.79
N VAL A 71 -6.38 6.82 1.33
CA VAL A 71 -6.69 6.67 -0.08
C VAL A 71 -8.01 7.36 -0.37
N CYS A 72 -8.02 8.19 -1.39
CA CYS A 72 -9.14 9.02 -1.78
C CYS A 72 -9.66 8.53 -3.15
N PRO A 73 -10.98 8.61 -3.38
CA PRO A 73 -11.54 8.46 -4.73
C PRO A 73 -10.96 9.53 -5.66
N THR A 74 -10.55 9.17 -6.87
CA THR A 74 -10.20 10.18 -7.88
C THR A 74 -11.43 10.89 -8.45
N GLN A 75 -12.58 10.24 -8.39
CA GLN A 75 -13.86 10.76 -8.87
C GLN A 75 -14.97 10.55 -7.85
N LYS A 76 -15.91 11.49 -7.79
CA LYS A 76 -17.15 11.33 -7.02
C LYS A 76 -18.05 10.35 -7.77
N GLN A 77 -18.21 9.16 -7.23
CA GLN A 77 -19.12 8.14 -7.79
C GLN A 77 -20.09 7.63 -6.74
N GLU A 78 -21.32 7.37 -7.17
CA GLU A 78 -22.35 6.73 -6.36
C GLU A 78 -22.18 5.21 -6.47
N GLY A 79 -21.51 4.61 -5.49
CA GLY A 79 -21.30 3.16 -5.44
C GLY A 79 -19.90 2.76 -4.95
N PRO A 80 -19.71 1.48 -4.65
CA PRO A 80 -18.44 0.98 -4.13
C PRO A 80 -17.34 1.17 -5.18
N ILE A 81 -16.19 1.67 -4.75
CA ILE A 81 -15.06 1.93 -5.65
C ILE A 81 -14.20 0.67 -5.71
N ARG A 82 -14.06 0.11 -6.91
CA ARG A 82 -13.17 -1.01 -7.18
C ARG A 82 -11.88 -0.46 -7.76
N GLY A 83 -10.84 -0.43 -6.93
CA GLY A 83 -9.50 -0.06 -7.35
C GLY A 83 -8.51 -1.19 -7.14
N GLN A 84 -7.24 -0.83 -7.21
CA GLN A 84 -6.15 -1.74 -6.89
C GLN A 84 -4.95 -0.97 -6.33
N VAL A 85 -4.08 -1.70 -5.65
CA VAL A 85 -2.76 -1.23 -5.27
C VAL A 85 -1.72 -2.11 -5.96
N SER A 86 -0.76 -1.48 -6.63
CA SER A 86 0.35 -2.15 -7.28
C SER A 86 1.65 -1.84 -6.53
N PHE A 87 2.45 -2.88 -6.30
CA PHE A 87 3.74 -2.80 -5.62
C PHE A 87 4.87 -2.93 -6.62
N TYR A 88 5.85 -2.04 -6.49
CA TYR A 88 7.02 -1.98 -7.37
C TYR A 88 8.30 -1.88 -6.54
N ARG A 89 9.33 -2.65 -6.89
CA ARG A 89 10.68 -2.46 -6.36
C ARG A 89 11.17 -1.07 -6.70
N GLY A 90 11.93 -0.49 -5.78
CA GLY A 90 12.73 0.68 -6.04
C GLY A 90 14.04 0.33 -6.73
N GLU A 91 14.96 1.29 -6.69
CA GLU A 91 16.30 1.09 -7.22
C GLU A 91 17.00 -0.07 -6.50
N VAL A 92 17.77 -0.83 -7.26
CA VAL A 92 18.58 -1.92 -6.71
C VAL A 92 19.72 -1.27 -5.92
N PRO A 93 19.89 -1.58 -4.62
CA PRO A 93 21.01 -1.04 -3.86
C PRO A 93 22.34 -1.44 -4.52
N SER A 94 23.33 -0.54 -4.56
CA SER A 94 24.61 -0.78 -5.22
C SER A 94 25.41 -1.93 -4.59
N ASP A 95 25.14 -2.21 -3.31
CA ASP A 95 25.98 -3.06 -2.47
C ASP A 95 25.47 -4.50 -2.37
N ILE A 96 24.54 -4.90 -3.24
CA ILE A 96 24.00 -6.27 -3.23
C ILE A 96 24.89 -7.23 -4.05
N PRO A 97 24.93 -8.52 -3.66
CA PRO A 97 25.68 -9.52 -4.42
C PRO A 97 25.23 -9.66 -5.88
N GLN A 98 26.17 -9.92 -6.78
CA GLN A 98 25.92 -9.93 -8.23
C GLN A 98 24.89 -11.00 -8.64
N GLU A 99 24.87 -12.14 -7.94
CA GLU A 99 23.89 -13.21 -8.14
C GLU A 99 22.46 -12.75 -7.81
N VAL A 100 22.29 -11.89 -6.81
CA VAL A 100 21.01 -11.31 -6.42
C VAL A 100 20.59 -10.24 -7.43
N ALA A 101 21.53 -9.40 -7.86
CA ALA A 101 21.28 -8.41 -8.91
C ALA A 101 20.88 -9.07 -10.25
N ARG A 102 21.45 -10.24 -10.58
CA ARG A 102 21.12 -10.99 -11.80
C ARG A 102 19.73 -11.61 -11.76
N LYS A 103 19.27 -12.09 -10.59
CA LYS A 103 17.88 -12.57 -10.42
C LYS A 103 16.85 -11.45 -10.64
N ARG A 104 17.26 -10.19 -10.55
CA ARG A 104 16.44 -9.00 -10.77
C ARG A 104 16.51 -8.46 -12.21
N LYS A 105 16.97 -9.24 -13.20
CA LYS A 105 16.98 -8.84 -14.62
C LYS A 105 15.81 -9.46 -15.39
N GLY A 106 14.92 -8.61 -15.93
CA GLY A 106 13.76 -9.00 -16.74
C GLY A 106 12.89 -7.78 -17.10
N HIS A 107 11.94 -7.94 -18.04
CA HIS A 107 11.09 -6.84 -18.53
C HIS A 107 10.11 -6.30 -17.47
N ASP A 108 9.81 -7.11 -16.44
CA ASP A 108 8.95 -6.78 -15.28
C ASP A 108 9.71 -6.85 -13.94
N SER A 109 11.04 -6.65 -13.94
CA SER A 109 11.84 -6.85 -12.72
C SER A 109 11.48 -5.95 -11.53
N GLN A 110 10.74 -4.87 -11.80
CA GLN A 110 10.27 -3.95 -10.78
C GLN A 110 8.89 -4.33 -10.24
N TRP A 111 8.02 -5.01 -10.98
CA TRP A 111 6.71 -5.36 -10.44
C TRP A 111 6.82 -6.46 -9.38
N LEU A 112 6.10 -6.29 -8.26
CA LEU A 112 6.03 -7.27 -7.18
C LEU A 112 4.66 -7.94 -7.14
N ALA A 113 3.60 -7.14 -7.03
CA ALA A 113 2.23 -7.64 -6.93
C ALA A 113 1.24 -6.54 -7.27
N THR A 114 0.06 -6.91 -7.76
CA THR A 114 -1.09 -6.02 -7.87
C THR A 114 -2.26 -6.64 -7.13
N LEU A 115 -2.78 -5.94 -6.13
CA LEU A 115 -3.78 -6.44 -5.21
C LEU A 115 -5.07 -5.64 -5.36
N PRO A 116 -6.23 -6.29 -5.58
CA PRO A 116 -7.50 -5.60 -5.70
C PRO A 116 -7.89 -4.96 -4.37
N LEU A 117 -8.49 -3.78 -4.43
CA LEU A 117 -9.00 -3.05 -3.28
C LEU A 117 -10.44 -2.60 -3.54
N ARG A 118 -11.31 -2.75 -2.55
CA ARG A 118 -12.66 -2.22 -2.64
C ARG A 118 -12.97 -1.29 -1.48
N LEU A 119 -13.28 -0.04 -1.83
CA LEU A 119 -13.84 0.92 -0.90
C LEU A 119 -15.34 0.70 -0.74
N PRO A 120 -15.86 0.62 0.50
CA PRO A 120 -17.29 0.61 0.70
C PRO A 120 -17.89 1.96 0.33
N VAL A 121 -19.19 1.95 0.06
CA VAL A 121 -19.98 3.18 0.00
C VAL A 121 -20.04 3.75 1.41
N ARG A 122 -19.34 4.85 1.69
CA ARG A 122 -19.64 5.63 2.90
C ARG A 122 -21.02 6.26 2.68
N GLU A 123 -21.99 5.95 3.54
CA GLU A 123 -23.21 6.74 3.64
C GLU A 123 -22.80 8.18 3.97
N GLN A 124 -22.84 9.04 2.97
CA GLN A 124 -22.47 10.45 3.10
C GLN A 124 -23.59 11.17 3.86
N SER A 125 -23.67 10.99 5.17
CA SER A 125 -24.53 11.82 6.02
C SER A 125 -23.95 13.23 6.10
N MET A 126 -24.37 14.12 5.19
CA MET A 126 -24.40 15.60 5.26
C MET A 126 -23.15 16.40 5.73
N LEU A 127 -22.05 15.78 6.17
CA LEU A 127 -20.83 16.42 6.69
C LEU A 127 -19.74 16.60 5.63
N SER A 128 -19.89 15.96 4.46
CA SER A 128 -18.90 15.96 3.37
C SER A 128 -18.72 17.31 2.68
N GLN A 129 -19.62 18.29 2.91
CA GLN A 129 -19.49 19.62 2.30
C GLN A 129 -18.46 20.53 2.97
N ARG A 130 -17.94 20.19 4.15
CA ARG A 130 -17.04 21.09 4.91
C ARG A 130 -15.55 20.73 4.88
N HIS A 131 -15.16 19.48 4.60
CA HIS A 131 -13.75 19.09 4.60
C HIS A 131 -13.44 18.00 3.55
N PRO A 132 -12.67 18.28 2.48
CA PRO A 132 -12.28 17.27 1.49
C PRO A 132 -11.41 16.13 2.06
N SER A 133 -10.76 16.34 3.21
CA SER A 133 -10.02 15.31 3.95
C SER A 133 -10.90 14.18 4.51
N LEU A 134 -12.22 14.38 4.62
CA LEU A 134 -13.19 13.34 5.04
C LEU A 134 -13.55 12.34 3.93
N ALA A 135 -13.18 12.64 2.67
CA ALA A 135 -13.44 11.75 1.53
C ALA A 135 -12.46 10.57 1.44
N CYS A 136 -11.35 10.61 2.18
CA CYS A 136 -10.33 9.58 2.15
C CYS A 136 -10.64 8.47 3.17
N SER A 137 -10.27 7.26 2.80
CA SER A 137 -10.38 6.05 3.62
C SER A 137 -8.99 5.63 4.07
N GLN A 138 -8.91 5.21 5.32
CA GLN A 138 -7.66 4.80 5.96
C GLN A 138 -7.45 3.29 5.75
N PHE A 139 -6.26 2.91 5.33
CA PHE A 139 -5.84 1.53 5.09
C PHE A 139 -4.52 1.24 5.79
N CYS A 140 -4.24 -0.03 6.03
CA CYS A 140 -2.93 -0.49 6.42
C CYS A 140 -2.39 -1.45 5.37
N LEU A 141 -1.22 -1.13 4.79
CA LEU A 141 -0.46 -2.04 3.93
C LEU A 141 0.61 -2.72 4.77
N CYS A 142 0.68 -4.05 4.70
CA CYS A 142 1.59 -4.87 5.49
C CYS A 142 2.47 -5.71 4.58
N CYS A 143 3.78 -5.69 4.82
CA CYS A 143 4.74 -6.61 4.21
C CYS A 143 5.49 -7.34 5.33
N THR A 144 5.43 -8.66 5.31
CA THR A 144 6.03 -9.52 6.35
C THR A 144 6.88 -10.59 5.70
N ASP A 145 8.02 -10.85 6.30
CA ASP A 145 8.83 -12.03 6.00
C ASP A 145 8.07 -13.31 6.42
N VAL A 146 8.14 -14.35 5.58
CA VAL A 146 7.44 -15.63 5.82
C VAL A 146 8.34 -16.65 6.54
N GLY A 147 9.62 -16.32 6.74
CA GLY A 147 10.59 -17.14 7.47
C GLY A 147 10.71 -16.82 8.96
N SER A 148 9.81 -15.99 9.51
CA SER A 148 9.83 -15.52 10.91
C SER A 148 8.84 -16.24 11.81
#